data_AF-A0A059LQE7-F1
#
_entry.id   AF-A0A059LQE7-F1
#
_cell.length_a   1.000
_cell.length_b   1.000
_cell.length_c   1.000
_cell.angle_alpha   90.00
_cell.angle_beta   90.00
_cell.angle_gamma   90.00
#
_symmetry.space_group_name_H-M   'P 1'
#
loop_
_entity.id
_entity.type
_entity.pdbx_description
1 polymer ?
#
loop_
_entity_poly.entity_id
_entity_poly.type
_entity_poly.pdbx_seq_one_letter_code
_entity_poly.pdbx_strand_id
1 'polypeptide(L)'
;MIRLFRSDYGPTQDSWYLLRFHECFNCSLSGGGTLDGSAPSWVTAWDSPDARAKLLPFADPSCAKPVECRPRLLGITESRDVKAFDLRLQNPVYWTVHVYDSERVQLEGLRIRSDWRIANTDGIDVDGSRRVSIRGCRVDTADDAVCLKTTRPDKPLRDVWVSDCVLRSRSAAIKLGSESRADMTDVLVERVAVKNSHRGVGIQLRDGGRAVNVTFRDLRIVARQYHPAWWGGGEAVAVSALPRGGGDDGALLAGPGKEALEIPSGGLASDGSRSRLQNLTLERIVASSEGGIVLFGDAGSTLQGVSLRDFRSALVNRSAYEGGRLDLRPSARGLRRMDRVPALRIRHVLGLRTHNTTLQRSAPFRPEWVQAVDEEFSSDVDLTGLEWEDSWDVQRPAKRPKKDWESDRIIPPRPQKAAVHIPKRAKKNRAVEIVFDPSDHIDYLTGFHKRKQQRRKEALAQLQKQAKAERNDERAERRAALKASLDALDRRAEAMGVPVISIDDEPEEVKEIQQGAPKVYDERGVQSTVTVSALALHSDEDDGGSGSGEDDEPAALKAAPKLEAASQERKKMTKAAHKTLQRTYHKIHGGGGSGIAKHRRKGASSATPSKRSRNAAKKARKSRGGKR
;
A
#
# COMPACT_ATOMS: atom_id res chain seq x y z
N MET A 1 -2.49 12.05 -16.34
CA MET A 1 -3.32 10.89 -15.96
C MET A 1 -2.49 9.64 -16.21
N ILE A 2 -2.15 8.90 -15.15
CA ILE A 2 -1.60 7.55 -15.30
C ILE A 2 -2.82 6.64 -15.45
N ARG A 3 -2.90 5.90 -16.56
CA ARG A 3 -3.83 4.77 -16.68
C ARG A 3 -2.98 3.52 -16.49
N LEU A 4 -3.41 2.67 -15.57
CA LEU A 4 -2.75 1.40 -15.27
C LEU A 4 -3.39 0.34 -16.18
N PHE A 5 -2.61 -0.24 -17.07
CA PHE A 5 -3.04 -1.21 -18.06
C PHE A 5 -2.84 -2.65 -17.55
N ARG A 6 -3.44 -3.63 -18.24
CA ARG A 6 -3.26 -5.06 -17.91
C ARG A 6 -1.80 -5.53 -18.00
N SER A 7 -1.03 -4.91 -18.89
CA SER A 7 0.42 -5.10 -19.08
C SER A 7 1.26 -4.73 -17.86
N ASP A 8 0.73 -3.87 -16.99
CA ASP A 8 1.50 -3.25 -15.91
C ASP A 8 1.48 -4.12 -14.63
N TYR A 9 0.76 -5.24 -14.67
CA TYR A 9 0.57 -6.19 -13.58
C TYR A 9 0.99 -7.60 -13.96
N GLY A 10 1.42 -8.38 -12.96
CA GLY A 10 1.86 -9.77 -13.14
C GLY A 10 0.77 -10.72 -13.67
N PRO A 11 1.12 -11.99 -13.94
CA PRO A 11 0.25 -12.93 -14.65
C PRO A 11 -1.07 -13.20 -13.91
N THR A 12 -1.06 -13.26 -12.58
CA THR A 12 -2.24 -13.59 -11.75
C THR A 12 -2.64 -12.47 -10.79
N GLN A 13 -3.94 -12.38 -10.46
CA GLN A 13 -4.52 -11.37 -9.55
C GLN A 13 -3.77 -11.23 -8.20
N ASP A 14 -3.20 -12.32 -7.67
CA ASP A 14 -2.43 -12.34 -6.42
C ASP A 14 -1.18 -11.47 -6.45
N SER A 15 -0.66 -11.18 -7.65
CA SER A 15 0.49 -10.30 -7.87
C SER A 15 0.15 -8.83 -8.12
N TRP A 16 -1.14 -8.47 -8.24
CA TRP A 16 -1.56 -7.13 -8.70
C TRP A 16 -1.55 -6.08 -7.58
N TYR A 17 -0.45 -5.34 -7.49
CA TYR A 17 -0.29 -4.16 -6.63
C TYR A 17 0.36 -3.01 -7.40
N LEU A 18 0.09 -1.75 -7.01
CA LEU A 18 0.89 -0.61 -7.48
C LEU A 18 2.33 -0.63 -6.92
N LEU A 19 2.49 -1.09 -5.68
CA LEU A 19 3.79 -1.37 -5.07
C LEU A 19 3.69 -2.65 -4.22
N ARG A 20 4.61 -3.60 -4.41
CA ARG A 20 4.66 -4.87 -3.67
C ARG A 20 6.04 -5.07 -3.04
N PHE A 21 6.08 -5.28 -1.73
CA PHE A 21 7.16 -6.01 -1.08
C PHE A 21 6.79 -7.49 -1.09
N HIS A 22 7.62 -8.32 -1.72
CA HIS A 22 7.45 -9.77 -1.80
C HIS A 22 8.76 -10.43 -1.38
N GLU A 23 8.68 -11.42 -0.49
CA GLU A 23 9.84 -12.13 0.09
C GLU A 23 10.92 -11.21 0.72
N CYS A 24 10.60 -9.93 0.99
CA CYS A 24 11.61 -9.00 1.49
C CYS A 24 11.91 -9.24 2.97
N PHE A 25 13.20 -9.24 3.30
CA PHE A 25 13.68 -9.19 4.67
C PHE A 25 14.27 -7.81 4.99
N ASN A 26 13.80 -7.18 6.08
CA ASN A 26 14.27 -5.86 6.54
C ASN A 26 14.09 -4.76 5.46
N CYS A 27 12.83 -4.56 5.04
CA CYS A 27 12.41 -3.52 4.10
C CYS A 27 11.76 -2.31 4.81
N SER A 28 11.94 -1.09 4.27
CA SER A 28 11.20 0.10 4.71
C SER A 28 10.62 0.95 3.57
N LEU A 29 9.48 1.59 3.82
CA LEU A 29 8.83 2.58 2.95
C LEU A 29 8.44 3.80 3.79
N SER A 30 8.99 4.99 3.47
CA SER A 30 8.76 6.20 4.27
C SER A 30 8.88 7.51 3.46
N GLY A 31 8.77 8.67 4.13
CA GLY A 31 9.07 9.99 3.53
C GLY A 31 7.88 10.93 3.32
N GLY A 32 6.68 10.62 3.83
CA GLY A 32 5.52 11.52 3.73
C GLY A 32 4.84 11.58 2.36
N GLY A 33 5.31 10.78 1.39
CA GLY A 33 4.84 10.70 0.01
C GLY A 33 3.43 10.13 -0.15
N THR A 34 2.95 10.10 -1.39
CA THR A 34 1.59 9.68 -1.74
C THR A 34 1.59 8.55 -2.76
N LEU A 35 0.93 7.44 -2.44
CA LEU A 35 0.50 6.43 -3.41
C LEU A 35 -0.95 6.77 -3.85
N ASP A 36 -1.20 6.79 -5.16
CA ASP A 36 -2.50 7.17 -5.73
C ASP A 36 -2.98 6.10 -6.72
N GLY A 37 -4.03 5.36 -6.36
CA GLY A 37 -4.60 4.30 -7.20
C GLY A 37 -5.40 4.81 -8.40
N SER A 38 -5.56 6.13 -8.54
CA SER A 38 -6.28 6.79 -9.64
C SER A 38 -7.73 6.32 -9.84
N ALA A 39 -8.41 5.82 -8.80
CA ALA A 39 -9.73 5.20 -8.90
C ALA A 39 -10.82 5.96 -9.70
N PRO A 40 -10.87 7.30 -9.75
CA PRO A 40 -11.76 8.02 -10.67
C PRO A 40 -11.64 7.63 -12.15
N SER A 41 -10.49 7.12 -12.62
CA SER A 41 -10.33 6.61 -14.00
C SER A 41 -10.89 5.21 -14.22
N TRP A 42 -11.34 4.54 -13.15
CA TRP A 42 -11.92 3.20 -13.18
C TRP A 42 -13.45 3.22 -13.06
N VAL A 43 -14.07 4.38 -12.88
CA VAL A 43 -15.53 4.52 -12.72
C VAL A 43 -16.20 4.71 -14.08
N THR A 44 -17.18 3.86 -14.39
CA THR A 44 -18.05 3.97 -15.58
C THR A 44 -19.31 4.79 -15.29
N ALA A 45 -19.86 4.69 -14.08
CA ALA A 45 -20.95 5.54 -13.62
C ALA A 45 -20.82 5.78 -12.10
N TRP A 46 -20.86 7.05 -11.68
CA TRP A 46 -20.73 7.43 -10.27
C TRP A 46 -21.98 7.15 -9.45
N ASP A 47 -23.14 7.21 -10.09
CA ASP A 47 -24.45 7.08 -9.47
C ASP A 47 -25.11 5.75 -9.86
N SER A 48 -25.66 5.07 -8.87
CA SER A 48 -26.44 3.84 -9.04
C SER A 48 -27.46 3.72 -7.89
N PRO A 49 -28.50 2.89 -8.03
CA PRO A 49 -29.47 2.62 -6.96
C PRO A 49 -28.83 2.18 -5.65
N ASP A 50 -27.67 1.50 -5.70
CA ASP A 50 -26.96 0.98 -4.53
C ASP A 50 -26.14 2.02 -3.76
N ALA A 51 -26.11 3.29 -4.21
CA ALA A 51 -25.20 4.33 -3.73
C ALA A 51 -23.71 3.91 -3.80
N ARG A 52 -23.40 3.11 -4.84
CA ARG A 52 -22.08 2.59 -5.22
C ARG A 52 -21.74 3.01 -6.65
N ALA A 53 -20.46 3.26 -6.92
CA ALA A 53 -19.99 3.53 -8.27
C ALA A 53 -19.91 2.22 -9.07
N LYS A 54 -20.37 2.24 -10.33
CA LYS A 54 -20.08 1.17 -11.29
C LYS A 54 -18.66 1.36 -11.81
N LEU A 55 -17.91 0.27 -11.86
CA LEU A 55 -16.50 0.28 -12.30
C LEU A 55 -16.36 -0.30 -13.71
N LEU A 56 -15.20 -0.09 -14.32
CA LEU A 56 -14.78 -0.84 -15.51
C LEU A 56 -14.64 -2.32 -15.11
N PRO A 57 -15.30 -3.27 -15.82
CA PRO A 57 -15.05 -4.68 -15.61
C PRO A 57 -13.64 -5.02 -16.09
N PHE A 58 -12.93 -5.85 -15.33
CA PHE A 58 -11.56 -6.25 -15.64
C PHE A 58 -11.53 -7.77 -15.79
N ALA A 59 -12.06 -8.22 -16.93
CA ALA A 59 -12.11 -9.63 -17.29
C ALA A 59 -10.70 -10.12 -17.65
N ASP A 60 -10.15 -10.99 -16.79
CA ASP A 60 -8.89 -11.68 -16.99
C ASP A 60 -9.08 -13.18 -16.71
N PRO A 61 -8.46 -14.11 -17.47
CA PRO A 61 -8.65 -15.54 -17.25
C PRO A 61 -8.20 -16.08 -15.88
N SER A 62 -7.32 -15.38 -15.15
CA SER A 62 -6.95 -15.75 -13.78
C SER A 62 -7.99 -15.35 -12.72
N CYS A 63 -9.07 -14.68 -13.14
CA CYS A 63 -10.09 -14.11 -12.25
C CYS A 63 -11.38 -14.93 -12.21
N ALA A 64 -11.65 -15.59 -11.08
CA ALA A 64 -12.95 -16.21 -10.82
C ALA A 64 -14.13 -15.19 -10.85
N LYS A 65 -13.86 -13.88 -10.71
CA LYS A 65 -14.87 -12.82 -10.76
C LYS A 65 -14.35 -11.53 -11.44
N PRO A 66 -14.70 -11.26 -12.70
CA PRO A 66 -14.29 -10.07 -13.46
C PRO A 66 -14.57 -8.68 -12.85
N VAL A 67 -15.45 -8.57 -11.83
CA VAL A 67 -15.78 -7.31 -11.14
C VAL A 67 -15.06 -7.12 -9.80
N GLU A 68 -14.48 -8.19 -9.23
CA GLU A 68 -13.64 -8.13 -8.03
C GLU A 68 -12.14 -8.02 -8.38
N CYS A 69 -11.77 -8.25 -9.65
CA CYS A 69 -10.40 -8.15 -10.14
C CYS A 69 -9.90 -6.73 -10.33
N ARG A 70 -9.51 -6.09 -9.23
CA ARG A 70 -8.95 -4.74 -9.21
C ARG A 70 -7.61 -4.72 -8.46
N PRO A 71 -6.62 -3.95 -8.92
CA PRO A 71 -5.29 -3.93 -8.31
C PRO A 71 -5.30 -3.31 -6.91
N ARG A 72 -4.50 -3.89 -6.03
CA ARG A 72 -4.28 -3.40 -4.65
C ARG A 72 -3.26 -2.26 -4.66
N LEU A 73 -3.18 -1.43 -3.62
CA LEU A 73 -2.28 -0.27 -3.65
C LEU A 73 -0.87 -0.59 -3.12
N LEU A 74 -0.77 -1.10 -1.89
CA LEU A 74 0.48 -1.52 -1.24
C LEU A 74 0.36 -2.97 -0.75
N GLY A 75 1.17 -3.85 -1.34
CA GLY A 75 1.32 -5.24 -0.88
C GLY A 75 2.55 -5.42 0.01
N ILE A 76 2.39 -6.15 1.10
CA ILE A 76 3.48 -6.71 1.91
C ILE A 76 3.16 -8.21 2.03
N THR A 77 3.77 -9.02 1.16
CA THR A 77 3.41 -10.42 0.96
C THR A 77 4.59 -11.34 1.23
N GLU A 78 4.43 -12.39 2.03
CA GLU A 78 5.48 -13.38 2.34
C GLU A 78 6.78 -12.74 2.87
N SER A 79 6.67 -11.57 3.51
CA SER A 79 7.80 -10.70 3.85
C SER A 79 8.00 -10.58 5.36
N ARG A 80 9.21 -10.19 5.80
CA ARG A 80 9.59 -10.20 7.22
C ARG A 80 10.39 -8.98 7.63
N ASP A 81 10.10 -8.43 8.81
CA ASP A 81 10.69 -7.18 9.31
C ASP A 81 10.44 -5.99 8.37
N VAL A 82 9.17 -5.76 7.99
CA VAL A 82 8.77 -4.71 7.04
C VAL A 82 8.15 -3.52 7.75
N LYS A 83 8.50 -2.31 7.31
CA LYS A 83 8.11 -1.03 7.93
C LYS A 83 7.50 -0.06 6.92
N ALA A 84 6.31 0.47 7.18
CA ALA A 84 5.70 1.53 6.39
C ALA A 84 5.29 2.72 7.28
N PHE A 85 5.85 3.90 7.02
CA PHE A 85 5.76 5.06 7.90
C PHE A 85 5.31 6.35 7.18
N ASP A 86 4.37 7.09 7.79
CA ASP A 86 3.94 8.44 7.39
C ASP A 86 3.41 8.59 5.95
N LEU A 87 3.01 7.49 5.30
CA LEU A 87 2.55 7.50 3.92
C LEU A 87 1.12 8.02 3.78
N ARG A 88 0.83 8.66 2.65
CA ARG A 88 -0.53 8.94 2.17
C ARG A 88 -0.91 7.90 1.13
N LEU A 89 -2.10 7.32 1.26
CA LEU A 89 -2.61 6.33 0.32
C LEU A 89 -4.02 6.76 -0.08
N GLN A 90 -4.22 7.09 -1.35
CA GLN A 90 -5.46 7.70 -1.82
C GLN A 90 -5.97 7.09 -3.14
N ASN A 91 -7.27 7.27 -3.38
CA ASN A 91 -7.98 6.78 -4.55
C ASN A 91 -7.69 5.29 -4.90
N PRO A 92 -7.69 4.35 -3.93
CA PRO A 92 -7.54 2.93 -4.22
C PRO A 92 -8.77 2.40 -4.98
N VAL A 93 -8.57 1.40 -5.83
CA VAL A 93 -9.65 0.70 -6.57
C VAL A 93 -10.07 -0.61 -5.94
N TYR A 94 -9.25 -1.15 -5.04
CA TYR A 94 -9.49 -2.34 -4.24
C TYR A 94 -8.85 -2.13 -2.85
N TRP A 95 -8.54 -3.21 -2.11
CA TRP A 95 -7.84 -3.15 -0.82
C TRP A 95 -6.57 -2.30 -0.88
N THR A 96 -6.39 -1.43 0.10
CA THR A 96 -5.36 -0.37 0.04
C THR A 96 -4.01 -0.86 0.52
N VAL A 97 -3.91 -1.34 1.77
CA VAL A 97 -2.70 -1.97 2.32
C VAL A 97 -3.02 -3.42 2.62
N HIS A 98 -2.31 -4.37 2.02
CA HIS A 98 -2.54 -5.80 2.17
C HIS A 98 -1.27 -6.46 2.73
N VAL A 99 -1.30 -6.84 4.00
CA VAL A 99 -0.25 -7.58 4.70
C VAL A 99 -0.63 -9.06 4.70
N TYR A 100 0.08 -9.90 3.94
CA TYR A 100 -0.29 -11.28 3.66
C TYR A 100 0.87 -12.24 3.95
N ASP A 101 0.62 -13.33 4.69
CA ASP A 101 1.60 -14.36 5.09
C ASP A 101 2.94 -13.77 5.59
N SER A 102 2.87 -12.63 6.29
CA SER A 102 4.03 -11.81 6.63
C SER A 102 4.26 -11.73 8.14
N GLU A 103 5.49 -11.41 8.54
CA GLU A 103 5.91 -11.43 9.95
C GLU A 103 6.65 -10.16 10.39
N ARG A 104 6.33 -9.65 11.59
CA ARG A 104 6.95 -8.44 12.18
C ARG A 104 6.79 -7.24 11.25
N VAL A 105 5.54 -6.90 10.95
CA VAL A 105 5.17 -5.78 10.07
C VAL A 105 4.68 -4.59 10.88
N GLN A 106 5.23 -3.41 10.61
CA GLN A 106 4.94 -2.17 11.33
C GLN A 106 4.34 -1.15 10.35
N LEU A 107 3.09 -0.74 10.61
CA LEU A 107 2.34 0.23 9.82
C LEU A 107 1.98 1.42 10.71
N GLU A 108 2.59 2.59 10.50
CA GLU A 108 2.44 3.71 11.43
C GLU A 108 2.34 5.08 10.74
N GLY A 109 1.50 5.97 11.29
CA GLY A 109 1.25 7.31 10.75
C GLY A 109 0.49 7.36 9.42
N LEU A 110 0.06 6.21 8.89
CA LEU A 110 -0.55 6.08 7.56
C LEU A 110 -1.86 6.88 7.45
N ARG A 111 -2.05 7.54 6.30
CA ARG A 111 -3.24 8.36 5.99
C ARG A 111 -3.93 7.80 4.76
N ILE A 112 -4.96 7.00 5.00
CA ILE A 112 -5.67 6.23 3.96
C ILE A 112 -7.03 6.88 3.68
N ARG A 113 -7.36 7.09 2.39
CA ARG A 113 -8.66 7.62 1.97
C ARG A 113 -9.14 7.05 0.63
N SER A 114 -10.34 6.49 0.60
CA SER A 114 -11.02 6.09 -0.65
C SER A 114 -12.24 6.96 -0.97
N ASP A 115 -12.75 6.85 -2.20
CA ASP A 115 -14.07 7.40 -2.52
C ASP A 115 -15.15 6.46 -1.95
N TRP A 116 -16.02 7.03 -1.14
CA TRP A 116 -17.09 6.35 -0.41
C TRP A 116 -18.10 5.59 -1.29
N ARG A 117 -18.07 5.74 -2.61
CA ARG A 117 -18.91 4.99 -3.55
C ARG A 117 -18.23 3.71 -4.08
N ILE A 118 -16.91 3.58 -3.95
CA ILE A 118 -16.14 2.49 -4.57
C ILE A 118 -16.01 1.33 -3.56
N ALA A 119 -16.74 0.24 -3.80
CA ALA A 119 -16.77 -0.94 -2.92
C ALA A 119 -15.44 -1.72 -2.94
N ASN A 120 -15.19 -2.50 -1.89
CA ASN A 120 -13.96 -3.25 -1.63
C ASN A 120 -12.71 -2.35 -1.56
N THR A 121 -12.86 -1.10 -1.11
CA THR A 121 -11.74 -0.17 -0.86
C THR A 121 -11.35 -0.17 0.61
N ASP A 122 -11.13 -1.38 1.12
CA ASP A 122 -10.66 -1.68 2.47
C ASP A 122 -9.31 -0.98 2.74
N GLY A 123 -9.09 -0.59 4.01
CA GLY A 123 -7.99 0.28 4.40
C GLY A 123 -6.70 -0.47 4.66
N ILE A 124 -6.67 -1.28 5.72
CA ILE A 124 -5.55 -2.13 6.07
C ILE A 124 -6.06 -3.55 6.32
N ASP A 125 -5.77 -4.43 5.38
CA ASP A 125 -6.00 -5.87 5.47
C ASP A 125 -4.76 -6.55 6.04
N VAL A 126 -4.94 -7.34 7.10
CA VAL A 126 -3.94 -8.25 7.65
C VAL A 126 -4.48 -9.65 7.49
N ASP A 127 -3.88 -10.42 6.58
CA ASP A 127 -4.30 -11.75 6.16
C ASP A 127 -3.23 -12.79 6.51
N GLY A 128 -3.60 -13.79 7.33
CA GLY A 128 -2.75 -14.93 7.67
C GLY A 128 -1.34 -14.57 8.17
N SER A 129 -1.20 -13.40 8.78
CA SER A 129 0.07 -12.75 9.13
C SER A 129 0.25 -12.65 10.64
N ARG A 130 1.50 -12.49 11.10
CA ARG A 130 1.82 -12.52 12.53
C ARG A 130 2.74 -11.40 13.02
N ARG A 131 2.56 -10.98 14.28
CA ARG A 131 3.32 -9.88 14.91
C ARG A 131 3.17 -8.58 14.12
N VAL A 132 1.94 -8.15 13.88
CA VAL A 132 1.61 -6.98 13.06
C VAL A 132 1.12 -5.85 13.94
N SER A 133 1.73 -4.66 13.85
CA SER A 133 1.28 -3.49 14.61
C SER A 133 0.87 -2.32 13.70
N ILE A 134 -0.33 -1.79 13.95
CA ILE A 134 -0.94 -0.67 13.22
C ILE A 134 -1.12 0.50 14.20
N ARG A 135 -0.39 1.61 14.03
CA ARG A 135 -0.31 2.68 15.05
C ARG A 135 -0.50 4.09 14.51
N GLY A 136 -1.28 4.92 15.21
CA GLY A 136 -1.44 6.34 14.85
C GLY A 136 -2.07 6.59 13.48
N CYS A 137 -2.60 5.55 12.83
CA CYS A 137 -3.12 5.62 11.47
C CYS A 137 -4.48 6.32 11.42
N ARG A 138 -4.73 7.01 10.31
CA ARG A 138 -6.03 7.64 10.02
C ARG A 138 -6.59 7.05 8.73
N VAL A 139 -7.70 6.33 8.84
CA VAL A 139 -8.31 5.60 7.72
C VAL A 139 -9.75 6.06 7.50
N ASP A 140 -10.09 6.33 6.25
CA ASP A 140 -11.35 6.92 5.82
C ASP A 140 -11.83 6.28 4.51
N THR A 141 -12.50 5.14 4.63
CA THR A 141 -12.75 4.20 3.52
C THR A 141 -14.25 3.97 3.24
N ALA A 142 -14.54 3.38 2.09
CA ALA A 142 -15.89 2.89 1.78
C ALA A 142 -16.14 1.54 2.45
N ASP A 143 -15.24 0.56 2.26
CA ASP A 143 -15.26 -0.73 2.97
C ASP A 143 -14.35 -0.72 4.21
N ASP A 144 -14.03 -1.87 4.78
CA ASP A 144 -13.56 -2.01 6.16
C ASP A 144 -12.24 -1.28 6.42
N ALA A 145 -12.16 -0.46 7.48
CA ALA A 145 -11.02 0.45 7.67
C ALA A 145 -9.76 -0.27 8.18
N VAL A 146 -9.90 -1.21 9.12
CA VAL A 146 -8.89 -2.23 9.42
C VAL A 146 -9.57 -3.58 9.46
N CYS A 147 -9.04 -4.53 8.69
CA CYS A 147 -9.64 -5.84 8.45
C CYS A 147 -8.60 -6.93 8.79
N LEU A 148 -8.92 -7.77 9.76
CA LEU A 148 -8.10 -8.92 10.16
C LEU A 148 -8.76 -10.18 9.60
N LYS A 149 -8.04 -10.99 8.83
CA LYS A 149 -8.62 -12.12 8.10
C LYS A 149 -7.64 -13.29 7.97
N THR A 150 -8.16 -14.43 7.51
CA THR A 150 -7.41 -15.62 7.14
C THR A 150 -8.04 -16.23 5.88
N THR A 151 -7.55 -15.83 4.70
CA THR A 151 -8.07 -16.33 3.41
C THR A 151 -7.63 -17.77 3.14
N ARG A 152 -6.50 -18.20 3.71
CA ARG A 152 -5.95 -19.56 3.60
C ARG A 152 -6.08 -20.35 4.91
N PRO A 153 -6.44 -21.65 4.87
CA PRO A 153 -6.58 -22.48 6.07
C PRO A 153 -5.24 -22.84 6.73
N ASP A 154 -4.14 -22.84 5.96
CA ASP A 154 -2.78 -23.09 6.47
C ASP A 154 -2.10 -21.84 7.05
N LYS A 155 -2.76 -20.67 7.01
CA LYS A 155 -2.21 -19.37 7.36
C LYS A 155 -3.00 -18.69 8.50
N PRO A 156 -2.77 -19.08 9.77
CA PRO A 156 -3.38 -18.43 10.92
C PRO A 156 -2.82 -17.02 11.15
N LEU A 157 -3.65 -16.15 11.72
CA LEU A 157 -3.28 -14.79 12.12
C LEU A 157 -2.99 -14.77 13.62
N ARG A 158 -1.89 -14.14 14.05
CA ARG A 158 -1.50 -14.12 15.47
C ARG A 158 -0.72 -12.88 15.90
N ASP A 159 -0.95 -12.38 17.11
CA ASP A 159 -0.22 -11.24 17.69
C ASP A 159 -0.38 -10.00 16.81
N VAL A 160 -1.59 -9.42 16.85
CA VAL A 160 -1.93 -8.22 16.07
C VAL A 160 -2.41 -7.11 17.00
N TRP A 161 -1.72 -5.97 16.95
CA TRP A 161 -1.96 -4.81 17.81
C TRP A 161 -2.33 -3.57 16.99
N VAL A 162 -3.58 -3.12 17.12
CA VAL A 162 -4.06 -1.85 16.56
C VAL A 162 -4.14 -0.82 17.68
N SER A 163 -3.48 0.33 17.54
CA SER A 163 -3.45 1.36 18.59
C SER A 163 -3.49 2.80 18.08
N ASP A 164 -4.10 3.69 18.87
CA ASP A 164 -4.06 5.15 18.68
C ASP A 164 -4.59 5.64 17.32
N CYS A 165 -5.47 4.85 16.70
CA CYS A 165 -5.98 5.08 15.35
C CYS A 165 -7.30 5.89 15.31
N VAL A 166 -7.53 6.59 14.20
CA VAL A 166 -8.79 7.29 13.90
C VAL A 166 -9.42 6.70 12.64
N LEU A 167 -10.54 5.99 12.81
CA LEU A 167 -11.08 5.10 11.78
C LEU A 167 -12.51 5.47 11.38
N ARG A 168 -12.82 5.34 10.08
CA ARG A 168 -14.13 5.63 9.49
C ARG A 168 -14.37 4.76 8.25
N SER A 169 -15.54 4.13 8.16
CA SER A 169 -15.92 3.19 7.09
C SER A 169 -17.44 3.19 6.81
N ARG A 170 -17.88 2.93 5.57
CA ARG A 170 -19.30 2.57 5.29
C ARG A 170 -19.60 1.08 5.48
N SER A 171 -18.61 0.29 5.85
CA SER A 171 -18.73 -1.01 6.52
C SER A 171 -18.21 -0.88 7.98
N ALA A 172 -17.29 -1.71 8.45
CA ALA A 172 -16.77 -1.69 9.82
C ALA A 172 -15.49 -0.87 9.99
N ALA A 173 -15.34 -0.22 11.14
CA ALA A 173 -14.11 0.50 11.46
C ALA A 173 -12.96 -0.43 11.87
N ILE A 174 -13.27 -1.48 12.63
CA ILE A 174 -12.40 -2.65 12.83
C ILE A 174 -13.22 -3.89 12.49
N LYS A 175 -12.64 -4.84 11.75
CA LYS A 175 -13.26 -6.12 11.40
C LYS A 175 -12.32 -7.30 11.68
N LEU A 176 -12.90 -8.41 12.16
CA LEU A 176 -12.34 -9.75 12.00
C LEU A 176 -13.23 -10.52 11.01
N GLY A 177 -12.65 -11.12 9.96
CA GLY A 177 -13.36 -11.81 8.88
C GLY A 177 -13.67 -10.92 7.65
N SER A 178 -14.60 -11.28 6.76
CA SER A 178 -15.42 -12.50 6.77
C SER A 178 -14.62 -13.76 6.52
N GLU A 179 -13.45 -13.62 5.89
CA GLU A 179 -12.55 -14.70 5.52
C GLU A 179 -11.85 -15.18 6.79
N SER A 180 -12.28 -16.34 7.28
CA SER A 180 -11.86 -16.88 8.58
C SER A 180 -11.49 -18.37 8.47
N ARG A 181 -10.69 -18.73 7.46
CA ARG A 181 -10.35 -20.13 7.12
C ARG A 181 -9.36 -20.77 8.09
N ALA A 182 -8.60 -19.95 8.81
CA ALA A 182 -7.68 -20.36 9.87
C ALA A 182 -7.91 -19.51 11.13
N ASP A 183 -7.34 -19.95 12.26
CA ASP A 183 -7.51 -19.26 13.54
C ASP A 183 -6.91 -17.83 13.53
N MET A 184 -7.63 -16.91 14.17
CA MET A 184 -7.21 -15.54 14.50
C MET A 184 -7.00 -15.46 16.01
N THR A 185 -5.75 -15.26 16.45
CA THR A 185 -5.36 -15.41 17.87
C THR A 185 -4.61 -14.21 18.41
N ASP A 186 -4.79 -13.92 19.70
CA ASP A 186 -4.05 -12.88 20.43
C ASP A 186 -4.12 -11.50 19.74
N VAL A 187 -5.32 -10.92 19.73
CA VAL A 187 -5.63 -9.64 19.04
C VAL A 187 -5.95 -8.54 20.06
N LEU A 188 -5.22 -7.42 20.00
CA LEU A 188 -5.44 -6.24 20.84
C LEU A 188 -5.77 -5.01 19.99
N VAL A 189 -6.88 -4.35 20.29
CA VAL A 189 -7.30 -3.09 19.66
C VAL A 189 -7.55 -2.07 20.76
N GLU A 190 -6.80 -0.96 20.77
CA GLU A 190 -6.87 -0.01 21.89
C GLU A 190 -6.72 1.47 21.53
N ARG A 191 -7.32 2.36 22.34
CA ARG A 191 -7.27 3.82 22.16
C ARG A 191 -7.74 4.28 20.76
N VAL A 192 -8.73 3.59 20.19
CA VAL A 192 -9.25 3.85 18.83
C VAL A 192 -10.49 4.75 18.87
N ALA A 193 -10.50 5.77 18.01
CA ALA A 193 -11.63 6.67 17.80
C ALA A 193 -12.36 6.38 16.49
N VAL A 194 -13.51 5.70 16.57
CA VAL A 194 -14.37 5.39 15.42
C VAL A 194 -15.37 6.51 15.16
N LYS A 195 -15.43 7.00 13.92
CA LYS A 195 -16.17 8.22 13.55
C LYS A 195 -17.19 8.01 12.44
N ASN A 196 -18.46 7.90 12.80
CA ASN A 196 -19.60 7.76 11.89
C ASN A 196 -19.51 6.52 10.97
N SER A 197 -19.06 5.37 11.49
CA SER A 197 -18.96 4.13 10.69
C SER A 197 -20.28 3.36 10.61
N HIS A 198 -20.42 2.39 9.69
CA HIS A 198 -21.61 1.55 9.64
C HIS A 198 -21.64 0.50 10.76
N ARG A 199 -20.47 -0.08 11.08
CA ARG A 199 -20.19 -0.79 12.33
C ARG A 199 -19.02 -0.15 13.06
N GLY A 200 -19.08 -0.12 14.38
CA GLY A 200 -17.91 0.19 15.21
C GLY A 200 -16.89 -0.94 15.15
N VAL A 201 -17.17 -2.01 15.90
CA VAL A 201 -16.45 -3.29 15.82
C VAL A 201 -17.30 -4.30 15.06
N GLY A 202 -16.70 -5.01 14.10
CA GLY A 202 -17.29 -6.17 13.44
C GLY A 202 -16.47 -7.44 13.72
N ILE A 203 -17.15 -8.55 14.02
CA ILE A 203 -16.57 -9.90 13.97
C ILE A 203 -17.51 -10.75 13.14
N GLN A 204 -17.01 -11.35 12.06
CA GLN A 204 -17.76 -12.15 11.11
C GLN A 204 -16.99 -13.45 10.84
N LEU A 205 -17.10 -14.42 11.74
CA LEU A 205 -16.50 -15.74 11.52
C LEU A 205 -17.44 -16.56 10.62
N ARG A 206 -16.91 -17.12 9.53
CA ARG A 206 -17.70 -17.75 8.46
C ARG A 206 -17.16 -19.08 7.94
N ASP A 207 -15.85 -19.32 8.03
CA ASP A 207 -15.17 -20.41 7.32
C ASP A 207 -14.48 -21.42 8.26
N GLY A 208 -15.09 -21.67 9.42
CA GLY A 208 -14.67 -22.69 10.39
C GLY A 208 -13.56 -22.28 11.37
N GLY A 209 -12.61 -21.44 10.94
CA GLY A 209 -11.56 -20.91 11.82
C GLY A 209 -12.13 -20.14 13.02
N ARG A 210 -11.38 -20.16 14.13
CA ARG A 210 -11.77 -19.57 15.41
C ARG A 210 -11.20 -18.16 15.58
N ALA A 211 -11.82 -17.36 16.43
CA ALA A 211 -11.19 -16.17 17.00
C ALA A 211 -10.98 -16.38 18.50
N VAL A 212 -9.74 -16.26 18.98
CA VAL A 212 -9.37 -16.58 20.37
C VAL A 212 -8.54 -15.44 20.99
N ASN A 213 -8.85 -15.04 22.22
CA ASN A 213 -8.17 -13.96 22.96
C ASN A 213 -8.22 -12.62 22.20
N VAL A 214 -9.44 -12.09 22.01
CA VAL A 214 -9.66 -10.82 21.31
C VAL A 214 -10.05 -9.75 22.30
N THR A 215 -9.30 -8.65 22.37
CA THR A 215 -9.56 -7.53 23.29
C THR A 215 -9.71 -6.21 22.54
N PHE A 216 -10.82 -5.53 22.77
CA PHE A 216 -11.00 -4.12 22.41
C PHE A 216 -11.10 -3.30 23.69
N ARG A 217 -10.22 -2.30 23.88
CA ARG A 217 -10.23 -1.46 25.08
C ARG A 217 -10.02 0.02 24.83
N ASP A 218 -10.64 0.88 25.64
CA ASP A 218 -10.50 2.34 25.54
C ASP A 218 -10.95 2.90 24.16
N LEU A 219 -12.07 2.36 23.64
CA LEU A 219 -12.66 2.77 22.36
C LEU A 219 -13.71 3.87 22.53
N ARG A 220 -13.71 4.86 21.63
CA ARG A 220 -14.84 5.79 21.45
C ARG A 220 -15.50 5.54 20.11
N ILE A 221 -16.77 5.13 20.13
CA ILE A 221 -17.50 4.68 18.94
C ILE A 221 -18.65 5.62 18.60
N VAL A 222 -18.67 6.10 17.35
CA VAL A 222 -19.87 6.67 16.73
C VAL A 222 -20.20 5.84 15.50
N ALA A 223 -21.27 5.05 15.58
CA ALA A 223 -21.83 4.30 14.47
C ALA A 223 -23.13 4.97 13.95
N ARG A 224 -23.46 4.71 12.68
CA ARG A 224 -24.66 5.20 12.00
C ARG A 224 -25.01 4.33 10.81
N GLN A 225 -26.25 4.38 10.33
CA GLN A 225 -26.68 3.65 9.16
C GLN A 225 -26.23 4.31 7.84
N TYR A 226 -25.96 3.44 6.87
CA TYR A 226 -25.75 3.75 5.45
C TYR A 226 -26.72 2.95 4.56
N HIS A 227 -26.69 3.18 3.25
CA HIS A 227 -27.54 2.49 2.26
C HIS A 227 -27.40 0.95 2.34
N PRO A 228 -28.49 0.14 2.25
CA PRO A 228 -28.47 -1.32 2.50
C PRO A 228 -27.47 -2.17 1.69
N ALA A 229 -26.99 -1.64 0.55
CA ALA A 229 -25.93 -2.25 -0.25
C ALA A 229 -24.61 -2.39 0.56
N TRP A 230 -24.30 -1.39 1.38
CA TRP A 230 -23.18 -1.41 2.32
C TRP A 230 -23.51 -2.30 3.52
N TRP A 231 -22.51 -2.98 4.06
CA TRP A 231 -22.74 -3.97 5.11
C TRP A 231 -22.81 -3.31 6.49
N GLY A 232 -23.93 -3.51 7.20
CA GLY A 232 -24.20 -2.94 8.53
C GLY A 232 -25.68 -2.69 8.82
N GLY A 233 -26.00 -2.76 10.11
CA GLY A 233 -27.24 -2.28 10.75
C GLY A 233 -27.07 -0.94 11.47
N GLY A 234 -25.85 -0.39 11.59
CA GLY A 234 -25.56 0.83 12.37
C GLY A 234 -25.06 0.54 13.79
N GLU A 235 -24.44 -0.63 14.00
CA GLU A 235 -24.11 -1.24 15.30
C GLU A 235 -22.84 -0.62 15.92
N ALA A 236 -22.82 -0.48 17.25
CA ALA A 236 -21.60 -0.19 18.00
C ALA A 236 -20.62 -1.37 17.92
N VAL A 237 -21.14 -2.59 18.12
CA VAL A 237 -20.42 -3.86 18.09
C VAL A 237 -21.33 -4.89 17.45
N ALA A 238 -20.88 -5.58 16.40
CA ALA A 238 -21.61 -6.67 15.76
C ALA A 238 -20.71 -7.89 15.60
N VAL A 239 -20.92 -8.88 16.48
CA VAL A 239 -20.23 -10.16 16.51
C VAL A 239 -21.17 -11.23 15.95
N SER A 240 -20.69 -12.02 15.01
CA SER A 240 -21.43 -13.12 14.43
C SER A 240 -20.53 -14.30 14.07
N ALA A 241 -20.91 -15.49 14.54
CA ALA A 241 -20.31 -16.76 14.15
C ALA A 241 -21.41 -17.62 13.53
N LEU A 242 -21.39 -17.71 12.20
CA LEU A 242 -22.42 -18.37 11.38
C LEU A 242 -21.69 -18.98 10.18
N PRO A 243 -22.04 -20.15 9.66
CA PRO A 243 -21.41 -20.64 8.44
C PRO A 243 -21.65 -19.66 7.27
N ARG A 244 -20.66 -19.53 6.38
CA ARG A 244 -20.93 -19.13 4.97
C ARG A 244 -21.93 -20.13 4.38
N GLY A 245 -22.63 -19.74 3.31
CA GLY A 245 -23.95 -20.28 2.89
C GLY A 245 -24.18 -21.79 3.07
N GLY A 246 -24.77 -22.18 4.21
CA GLY A 246 -24.96 -23.59 4.58
C GLY A 246 -25.24 -23.76 6.07
N GLY A 247 -26.37 -23.23 6.54
CA GLY A 247 -26.92 -23.51 7.87
C GLY A 247 -28.23 -24.27 7.73
N ASP A 248 -28.55 -25.13 8.70
CA ASP A 248 -29.62 -26.12 8.60
C ASP A 248 -31.03 -25.49 8.45
N ASP A 249 -31.24 -24.29 9.01
CA ASP A 249 -32.43 -23.44 8.78
C ASP A 249 -32.61 -22.94 7.32
N GLY A 250 -31.58 -23.09 6.48
CA GLY A 250 -31.46 -22.39 5.19
C GLY A 250 -32.42 -22.87 4.10
N ALA A 251 -32.93 -24.10 4.20
CA ALA A 251 -33.80 -24.69 3.19
C ALA A 251 -35.19 -24.02 3.05
N LEU A 252 -35.62 -23.25 4.06
CA LEU A 252 -36.99 -22.71 4.16
C LEU A 252 -37.14 -21.24 3.72
N LEU A 253 -36.06 -20.55 3.33
CA LEU A 253 -36.07 -19.09 3.12
C LEU A 253 -35.49 -18.61 1.78
N ALA A 254 -35.25 -19.51 0.82
CA ALA A 254 -34.92 -19.17 -0.55
C ALA A 254 -36.18 -18.76 -1.33
N GLY A 255 -36.59 -17.48 -1.21
CA GLY A 255 -37.67 -16.93 -2.03
C GLY A 255 -37.30 -16.95 -3.54
N PRO A 256 -38.24 -17.31 -4.44
CA PRO A 256 -37.93 -17.52 -5.84
C PRO A 256 -37.53 -16.23 -6.56
N GLY A 257 -36.66 -16.35 -7.57
CA GLY A 257 -36.37 -15.27 -8.52
C GLY A 257 -35.24 -14.31 -8.14
N LYS A 258 -34.31 -14.70 -7.25
CA LYS A 258 -32.98 -14.07 -7.18
C LYS A 258 -31.91 -15.06 -7.60
N GLU A 259 -31.10 -14.66 -8.57
CA GLU A 259 -29.87 -15.36 -8.92
C GLU A 259 -29.05 -15.56 -7.65
N ALA A 260 -28.69 -16.81 -7.37
CA ALA A 260 -27.74 -17.07 -6.30
C ALA A 260 -26.40 -16.46 -6.72
N LEU A 261 -25.91 -15.50 -5.93
CA LEU A 261 -24.46 -15.37 -5.81
C LEU A 261 -23.98 -16.77 -5.43
N GLU A 262 -23.10 -17.37 -6.23
CA GLU A 262 -22.49 -18.65 -5.88
C GLU A 262 -21.69 -18.44 -4.59
N ILE A 263 -22.30 -18.80 -3.46
CA ILE A 263 -21.64 -18.84 -2.17
C ILE A 263 -20.89 -20.17 -2.17
N PRO A 264 -19.54 -20.18 -2.17
CA PRO A 264 -18.81 -21.43 -2.13
C PRO A 264 -19.20 -22.21 -0.87
N SER A 265 -19.15 -23.54 -0.95
CA SER A 265 -19.49 -24.51 0.11
C SER A 265 -18.60 -24.46 1.37
N GLY A 266 -17.90 -23.35 1.60
CA GLY A 266 -17.33 -22.99 2.89
C GLY A 266 -18.42 -22.64 3.90
N GLY A 267 -18.08 -22.73 5.18
CA GLY A 267 -19.02 -22.74 6.30
C GLY A 267 -18.46 -23.56 7.46
N LEU A 268 -17.71 -24.60 7.09
CA LEU A 268 -16.80 -25.38 7.90
C LEU A 268 -15.34 -25.06 7.52
N ALA A 269 -14.39 -25.44 8.37
CA ALA A 269 -12.96 -25.46 8.04
C ALA A 269 -12.61 -26.76 7.28
N SER A 270 -11.34 -26.92 6.90
CA SER A 270 -10.85 -28.11 6.17
C SER A 270 -10.98 -29.43 6.93
N ASP A 271 -11.21 -29.41 8.24
CA ASP A 271 -11.48 -30.56 9.10
C ASP A 271 -12.98 -30.79 9.39
N GLY A 272 -13.86 -29.97 8.81
CA GLY A 272 -15.31 -30.00 9.09
C GLY A 272 -15.75 -29.21 10.33
N SER A 273 -14.86 -28.51 11.04
CA SER A 273 -15.22 -27.74 12.23
C SER A 273 -15.97 -26.43 11.91
N ARG A 274 -16.94 -26.06 12.76
CA ARG A 274 -17.70 -24.79 12.69
C ARG A 274 -16.99 -23.68 13.49
N SER A 275 -17.03 -22.44 12.97
CA SER A 275 -16.39 -21.26 13.57
C SER A 275 -16.84 -20.95 15.00
N ARG A 276 -15.89 -20.60 15.88
CA ARG A 276 -16.15 -20.23 17.27
C ARG A 276 -15.40 -18.97 17.67
N LEU A 277 -15.99 -18.18 18.55
CA LEU A 277 -15.31 -17.09 19.26
C LEU A 277 -15.04 -17.56 20.69
N GLN A 278 -13.84 -17.31 21.21
CA GLN A 278 -13.43 -17.65 22.57
C GLN A 278 -12.67 -16.46 23.19
N ASN A 279 -13.04 -16.07 24.42
CA ASN A 279 -12.41 -14.97 25.18
C ASN A 279 -12.45 -13.62 24.43
N LEU A 280 -13.63 -13.02 24.30
CA LEU A 280 -13.82 -11.65 23.82
C LEU A 280 -13.98 -10.67 24.98
N THR A 281 -13.05 -9.72 25.10
CA THR A 281 -13.12 -8.62 26.08
C THR A 281 -13.44 -7.29 25.40
N LEU A 282 -14.45 -6.58 25.91
CA LEU A 282 -14.88 -5.26 25.46
C LEU A 282 -14.86 -4.30 26.66
N GLU A 283 -13.81 -3.50 26.79
CA GLU A 283 -13.43 -2.81 28.03
C GLU A 283 -13.33 -1.28 27.88
N ARG A 284 -13.87 -0.49 28.83
CA ARG A 284 -13.83 0.99 28.82
C ARG A 284 -14.26 1.61 27.48
N ILE A 285 -15.37 1.10 26.92
CA ILE A 285 -15.89 1.53 25.62
C ILE A 285 -17.05 2.51 25.80
N VAL A 286 -17.01 3.64 25.12
CA VAL A 286 -18.13 4.61 25.06
C VAL A 286 -18.63 4.72 23.62
N ALA A 287 -19.84 4.22 23.40
CA ALA A 287 -20.46 4.09 22.08
C ALA A 287 -21.75 4.90 21.93
N SER A 288 -22.04 5.28 20.69
CA SER A 288 -23.37 5.71 20.26
C SER A 288 -23.62 5.19 18.86
N SER A 289 -24.82 4.65 18.61
CA SER A 289 -25.13 3.78 17.47
C SER A 289 -26.61 3.86 17.10
N GLU A 290 -27.00 3.25 15.98
CA GLU A 290 -28.42 3.10 15.58
C GLU A 290 -28.90 1.63 15.67
N GLY A 291 -27.96 0.68 15.74
CA GLY A 291 -28.22 -0.77 15.82
C GLY A 291 -27.68 -1.48 17.08
N GLY A 292 -27.24 -0.74 18.10
CA GLY A 292 -26.88 -1.31 19.41
C GLY A 292 -25.66 -2.24 19.39
N ILE A 293 -25.72 -3.30 20.19
CA ILE A 293 -24.77 -4.42 20.26
C ILE A 293 -25.46 -5.67 19.72
N VAL A 294 -24.77 -6.44 18.89
CA VAL A 294 -25.24 -7.76 18.41
C VAL A 294 -24.18 -8.81 18.71
N LEU A 295 -24.56 -9.85 19.44
CA LEU A 295 -23.78 -11.09 19.66
C LEU A 295 -24.61 -12.25 19.09
N PHE A 296 -24.23 -12.79 17.93
CA PHE A 296 -25.06 -13.73 17.16
C PHE A 296 -24.28 -15.00 16.74
N GLY A 297 -24.29 -16.03 17.58
CA GLY A 297 -23.81 -17.36 17.23
C GLY A 297 -24.87 -18.23 16.55
N ASP A 298 -24.51 -19.50 16.36
CA ASP A 298 -25.39 -20.62 16.02
C ASP A 298 -25.14 -21.78 17.02
N ALA A 299 -26.04 -22.77 17.10
CA ALA A 299 -25.87 -23.94 17.96
C ALA A 299 -24.54 -24.68 17.71
N GLY A 300 -24.10 -24.75 16.45
CA GLY A 300 -22.79 -25.29 16.09
C GLY A 300 -21.63 -24.29 16.15
N SER A 301 -21.93 -22.99 16.17
CA SER A 301 -20.97 -21.87 16.04
C SER A 301 -21.13 -20.89 17.22
N THR A 302 -20.81 -21.34 18.43
CA THR A 302 -21.07 -20.59 19.67
C THR A 302 -20.06 -19.45 19.90
N LEU A 303 -20.53 -18.41 20.61
CA LEU A 303 -19.69 -17.33 21.14
C LEU A 303 -19.41 -17.61 22.62
N GLN A 304 -18.14 -17.78 23.01
CA GLN A 304 -17.76 -18.30 24.33
C GLN A 304 -16.90 -17.30 25.10
N GLY A 305 -17.23 -17.05 26.38
CA GLY A 305 -16.45 -16.15 27.24
C GLY A 305 -16.43 -14.71 26.73
N VAL A 306 -17.60 -14.06 26.71
CA VAL A 306 -17.75 -12.66 26.27
C VAL A 306 -17.89 -11.76 27.51
N SER A 307 -17.10 -10.69 27.61
CA SER A 307 -17.14 -9.78 28.75
C SER A 307 -17.27 -8.32 28.34
N LEU A 308 -18.31 -7.65 28.84
CA LEU A 308 -18.50 -6.20 28.75
C LEU A 308 -18.07 -5.57 30.09
N ARG A 309 -17.09 -4.65 30.07
CA ARG A 309 -16.56 -4.00 31.27
C ARG A 309 -16.44 -2.49 31.07
N ASP A 310 -16.94 -1.68 32.01
CA ASP A 310 -16.96 -0.21 31.91
C ASP A 310 -17.58 0.27 30.57
N PHE A 311 -18.61 -0.44 30.09
CA PHE A 311 -19.11 -0.35 28.73
C PHE A 311 -20.39 0.49 28.67
N ARG A 312 -20.42 1.57 27.88
CA ARG A 312 -21.60 2.44 27.76
C ARG A 312 -22.01 2.60 26.31
N SER A 313 -23.29 2.34 25.99
CA SER A 313 -23.80 2.46 24.61
C SER A 313 -25.18 3.08 24.53
N ALA A 314 -25.28 4.11 23.69
CA ALA A 314 -26.52 4.82 23.41
C ALA A 314 -27.07 4.49 22.01
N LEU A 315 -28.34 4.11 21.94
CA LEU A 315 -29.14 4.19 20.71
C LEU A 315 -29.50 5.67 20.45
N VAL A 316 -28.98 6.25 19.37
CA VAL A 316 -29.08 7.69 19.06
C VAL A 316 -29.42 7.85 17.57
N ASN A 317 -30.44 8.65 17.25
CA ASN A 317 -30.91 8.79 15.88
C ASN A 317 -29.97 9.72 15.09
N ARG A 318 -29.35 9.22 14.02
CA ARG A 318 -28.20 9.86 13.34
C ARG A 318 -28.31 9.89 11.82
N SER A 319 -29.21 9.10 11.24
CA SER A 319 -29.37 8.92 9.81
C SER A 319 -30.82 9.07 9.36
N ALA A 320 -31.01 9.30 8.06
CA ALA A 320 -32.31 9.29 7.40
C ALA A 320 -32.67 7.91 6.80
N TYR A 321 -31.93 6.85 7.14
CA TYR A 321 -32.25 5.49 6.71
C TYR A 321 -33.20 4.85 7.72
N GLU A 322 -34.15 4.06 7.21
CA GLU A 322 -34.97 3.16 8.03
C GLU A 322 -34.07 2.21 8.83
N GLY A 323 -34.38 2.05 10.11
CA GLY A 323 -33.66 1.13 10.99
C GLY A 323 -34.27 -0.25 10.98
N GLY A 324 -34.21 -0.94 12.12
CA GLY A 324 -34.64 -2.34 12.17
C GLY A 324 -33.86 -3.23 11.19
N ARG A 325 -32.53 -3.08 11.07
CA ARG A 325 -31.72 -3.86 10.11
C ARG A 325 -30.68 -4.70 10.82
N LEU A 326 -30.73 -6.01 10.63
CA LEU A 326 -29.76 -6.98 11.10
C LEU A 326 -29.04 -7.59 9.90
N ASP A 327 -27.74 -7.34 9.79
CA ASP A 327 -26.93 -7.75 8.66
C ASP A 327 -25.94 -8.86 9.04
N LEU A 328 -26.30 -10.10 8.72
CA LEU A 328 -25.53 -11.31 8.97
C LEU A 328 -24.71 -11.75 7.74
N ARG A 329 -24.69 -10.96 6.66
CA ARG A 329 -23.90 -11.28 5.45
C ARG A 329 -22.40 -11.42 5.76
N PRO A 330 -21.66 -12.34 5.12
CA PRO A 330 -22.13 -13.35 4.17
C PRO A 330 -22.55 -14.62 4.93
N SER A 331 -23.83 -14.94 4.97
CA SER A 331 -24.38 -16.19 5.52
C SER A 331 -25.78 -16.43 4.94
N ALA A 332 -26.32 -17.65 5.05
CA ALA A 332 -27.66 -17.98 4.57
C ALA A 332 -28.78 -17.12 5.21
N ARG A 333 -28.56 -16.60 6.44
CA ARG A 333 -29.53 -15.71 7.12
C ARG A 333 -29.58 -14.28 6.53
N GLY A 334 -28.58 -13.89 5.74
CA GLY A 334 -28.60 -12.68 4.91
C GLY A 334 -28.71 -11.34 5.65
N LEU A 335 -29.37 -10.37 4.99
CA LEU A 335 -29.79 -9.09 5.58
C LEU A 335 -31.29 -9.21 5.92
N ARG A 336 -31.68 -8.95 7.17
CA ARG A 336 -33.07 -9.08 7.64
C ARG A 336 -33.59 -7.77 8.23
N ARG A 337 -34.91 -7.56 8.13
CA ARG A 337 -35.61 -6.55 8.92
C ARG A 337 -35.88 -7.09 10.33
N MET A 338 -35.92 -6.20 11.31
CA MET A 338 -36.25 -6.43 12.71
C MET A 338 -37.18 -5.32 13.18
N ASP A 339 -38.44 -5.65 13.44
CA ASP A 339 -39.43 -4.69 13.92
C ASP A 339 -39.23 -4.33 15.41
N ARG A 340 -38.34 -5.08 16.10
CA ARG A 340 -37.95 -4.92 17.50
C ARG A 340 -36.42 -4.99 17.61
N VAL A 341 -35.76 -3.87 17.83
CA VAL A 341 -34.30 -3.72 18.01
C VAL A 341 -33.97 -3.50 19.48
N PRO A 342 -33.23 -4.42 20.14
CA PRO A 342 -32.67 -4.19 21.46
C PRO A 342 -31.41 -3.33 21.41
N ALA A 343 -30.96 -2.81 22.56
CA ALA A 343 -29.62 -2.24 22.68
C ALA A 343 -28.52 -3.32 22.78
N LEU A 344 -28.86 -4.53 23.22
CA LEU A 344 -28.00 -5.71 23.24
C LEU A 344 -28.77 -6.97 22.80
N ARG A 345 -28.49 -7.49 21.60
CA ARG A 345 -28.95 -8.83 21.18
C ARG A 345 -27.92 -9.89 21.55
N ILE A 346 -28.37 -10.98 22.15
CA ILE A 346 -27.58 -12.13 22.60
C ILE A 346 -28.21 -13.38 21.98
N ARG A 347 -27.47 -14.14 21.17
CA ARG A 347 -27.91 -15.45 20.68
C ARG A 347 -26.77 -16.45 20.62
N HIS A 348 -27.00 -17.67 21.14
CA HIS A 348 -26.01 -18.75 21.24
C HIS A 348 -24.67 -18.30 21.86
N VAL A 349 -24.77 -17.56 22.97
CA VAL A 349 -23.61 -17.15 23.79
C VAL A 349 -23.49 -18.08 24.99
N LEU A 350 -22.27 -18.49 25.32
CA LEU A 350 -21.93 -19.29 26.49
C LEU A 350 -20.95 -18.48 27.36
N GLY A 351 -21.36 -18.13 28.57
CA GLY A 351 -20.51 -17.30 29.45
C GLY A 351 -20.46 -15.84 29.01
N LEU A 352 -21.58 -15.12 29.11
CA LEU A 352 -21.60 -13.66 29.03
C LEU A 352 -21.49 -13.06 30.43
N ARG A 353 -20.64 -12.05 30.61
CA ARG A 353 -20.51 -11.27 31.85
C ARG A 353 -20.54 -9.78 31.58
N THR A 354 -21.40 -9.04 32.28
CA THR A 354 -21.33 -7.57 32.35
C THR A 354 -20.67 -7.10 33.64
N HIS A 355 -20.06 -5.92 33.58
CA HIS A 355 -19.60 -5.18 34.76
C HIS A 355 -19.62 -3.69 34.46
N ASN A 356 -20.26 -2.87 35.29
CA ASN A 356 -20.37 -1.41 35.11
C ASN A 356 -20.81 -1.04 33.67
N THR A 357 -21.92 -1.63 33.21
CA THR A 357 -22.39 -1.56 31.83
C THR A 357 -23.70 -0.76 31.76
N THR A 358 -23.72 0.35 31.02
CA THR A 358 -24.92 1.19 30.86
C THR A 358 -25.40 1.16 29.41
N LEU A 359 -26.63 0.67 29.19
CA LEU A 359 -27.30 0.71 27.90
C LEU A 359 -28.42 1.75 27.96
N GLN A 360 -28.64 2.49 26.87
CA GLN A 360 -29.66 3.56 26.87
C GLN A 360 -30.22 3.83 25.47
N ARG A 361 -31.43 4.40 25.39
CA ARG A 361 -31.96 5.04 24.17
C ARG A 361 -32.10 6.55 24.34
N SER A 362 -31.87 7.32 23.28
CA SER A 362 -31.89 8.79 23.30
C SER A 362 -32.92 9.36 22.33
N ALA A 363 -33.62 10.42 22.75
CA ALA A 363 -34.64 11.07 21.94
C ALA A 363 -34.03 11.85 20.74
N PRO A 364 -34.73 11.96 19.59
CA PRO A 364 -36.00 11.31 19.27
C PRO A 364 -35.81 9.81 19.03
N PHE A 365 -36.57 8.99 19.77
CA PHE A 365 -36.52 7.54 19.65
C PHE A 365 -37.01 7.08 18.27
N ARG A 366 -36.46 5.96 17.78
CA ARG A 366 -37.04 5.24 16.65
C ARG A 366 -38.05 4.19 17.15
N PRO A 367 -39.17 3.93 16.43
CA PRO A 367 -40.21 3.01 16.90
C PRO A 367 -39.70 1.59 17.21
N GLU A 368 -38.70 1.11 16.47
CA GLU A 368 -38.14 -0.23 16.66
C GLU A 368 -37.29 -0.38 17.94
N TRP A 369 -36.85 0.71 18.59
CA TRP A 369 -36.00 0.63 19.80
C TRP A 369 -36.83 0.35 21.05
N VAL A 370 -37.21 -0.92 21.24
CA VAL A 370 -38.25 -1.33 22.20
C VAL A 370 -37.76 -1.79 23.56
N GLN A 371 -36.53 -2.30 23.70
CA GLN A 371 -36.06 -2.95 24.94
C GLN A 371 -34.53 -2.88 25.11
N ALA A 372 -34.05 -3.12 26.35
CA ALA A 372 -32.62 -3.12 26.66
C ALA A 372 -31.88 -4.31 26.02
N VAL A 373 -32.35 -5.52 26.32
CA VAL A 373 -31.70 -6.79 25.98
C VAL A 373 -32.70 -7.70 25.27
N ASP A 374 -32.24 -8.53 24.34
CA ASP A 374 -32.99 -9.64 23.73
C ASP A 374 -32.07 -10.86 23.74
N GLU A 375 -32.43 -11.90 24.48
CA GLU A 375 -31.61 -13.12 24.67
C GLU A 375 -32.35 -14.34 24.13
N GLU A 376 -31.65 -15.15 23.34
CA GLU A 376 -32.16 -16.40 22.79
C GLU A 376 -31.10 -17.51 22.85
N PHE A 377 -31.47 -18.72 23.27
CA PHE A 377 -30.64 -19.94 23.17
C PHE A 377 -29.21 -19.81 23.75
N SER A 378 -29.03 -18.96 24.75
CA SER A 378 -27.74 -18.72 25.42
C SER A 378 -27.72 -19.37 26.81
N SER A 379 -26.54 -19.48 27.42
CA SER A 379 -26.38 -20.09 28.74
C SER A 379 -25.20 -19.49 29.49
N ASP A 380 -25.25 -19.56 30.82
CA ASP A 380 -24.33 -18.83 31.71
C ASP A 380 -24.24 -17.33 31.33
N VAL A 381 -25.40 -16.68 31.21
CA VAL A 381 -25.54 -15.25 30.92
C VAL A 381 -25.79 -14.52 32.23
N ASP A 382 -24.79 -13.77 32.71
CA ASP A 382 -24.90 -12.93 33.88
C ASP A 382 -24.79 -11.45 33.47
N LEU A 383 -25.88 -10.74 33.74
CA LEU A 383 -26.10 -9.32 33.40
C LEU A 383 -26.02 -8.43 34.67
N THR A 384 -25.37 -8.89 35.73
CA THR A 384 -25.18 -8.10 36.95
C THR A 384 -24.41 -6.82 36.65
N GLY A 385 -24.91 -5.69 37.16
CA GLY A 385 -24.34 -4.37 36.83
C GLY A 385 -24.53 -3.94 35.38
N LEU A 386 -25.53 -4.48 34.68
CA LEU A 386 -26.13 -3.87 33.49
C LEU A 386 -27.28 -2.95 33.92
N GLU A 387 -27.20 -1.69 33.52
CA GLU A 387 -28.24 -0.66 33.71
C GLU A 387 -28.92 -0.32 32.39
N TRP A 388 -30.22 0.01 32.43
CA TRP A 388 -30.99 0.51 31.28
C TRP A 388 -31.61 1.87 31.57
N GLU A 389 -31.32 2.86 30.72
CA GLU A 389 -31.86 4.22 30.85
C GLU A 389 -32.65 4.68 29.60
N ASP A 390 -33.82 5.26 29.85
CA ASP A 390 -34.59 5.99 28.86
C ASP A 390 -34.24 7.49 28.90
N SER A 391 -33.57 7.97 27.85
CA SER A 391 -33.01 9.31 27.66
C SER A 391 -31.73 9.63 28.44
N TRP A 392 -30.79 10.32 27.78
CA TRP A 392 -29.54 10.81 28.35
C TRP A 392 -29.17 12.16 27.71
N ASP A 393 -28.69 13.10 28.51
CA ASP A 393 -28.12 14.35 27.99
C ASP A 393 -26.73 14.08 27.39
N VAL A 394 -26.70 13.90 26.06
CA VAL A 394 -25.50 13.56 25.28
C VAL A 394 -24.38 14.61 25.40
N GLN A 395 -24.64 15.77 26.02
CA GLN A 395 -23.62 16.80 26.30
C GLN A 395 -22.95 16.66 27.68
N ARG A 396 -23.43 15.80 28.60
CA ARG A 396 -22.73 15.52 29.86
C ARG A 396 -21.66 14.43 29.68
N PRO A 397 -20.36 14.76 29.64
CA PRO A 397 -19.34 13.78 30.05
C PRO A 397 -19.52 13.47 31.54
N ALA A 398 -19.14 12.27 31.97
CA ALA A 398 -18.96 11.97 33.39
C ALA A 398 -18.00 13.02 34.01
N LYS A 399 -18.28 13.48 35.24
CA LYS A 399 -17.45 14.46 35.96
C LYS A 399 -16.05 13.89 36.23
N ARG A 400 -15.14 14.04 35.26
CA ARG A 400 -13.70 13.93 35.51
C ARG A 400 -13.27 15.08 36.42
N PRO A 401 -12.33 14.88 37.36
CA PRO A 401 -11.67 16.00 38.03
C PRO A 401 -11.01 16.89 36.97
N LYS A 402 -11.03 18.21 37.15
CA LYS A 402 -10.36 19.14 36.24
C LYS A 402 -8.85 18.91 36.31
N LYS A 403 -8.27 18.44 35.20
CA LYS A 403 -6.87 18.67 34.83
C LYS A 403 -6.83 19.00 33.34
N ASP A 404 -6.14 20.07 33.00
CA ASP A 404 -6.34 20.77 31.73
C ASP A 404 -5.55 20.12 30.58
N TRP A 405 -6.23 19.30 29.79
CA TRP A 405 -5.64 18.44 28.76
C TRP A 405 -5.21 19.16 27.47
N GLU A 406 -5.29 20.49 27.41
CA GLU A 406 -4.79 21.30 26.29
C GLU A 406 -3.38 21.86 26.51
N SER A 407 -2.78 21.73 27.71
CA SER A 407 -1.39 22.14 27.98
C SER A 407 -0.37 21.01 27.84
N ASP A 408 -0.70 19.78 28.24
CA ASP A 408 0.24 18.65 28.31
C ASP A 408 0.50 18.01 26.91
N ARG A 409 1.06 18.78 25.98
CA ARG A 409 1.74 18.24 24.79
C ARG A 409 3.05 17.56 25.19
N ILE A 410 2.96 16.35 25.74
CA ILE A 410 4.13 15.47 25.94
C ILE A 410 4.55 14.90 24.57
N ILE A 411 5.11 15.77 23.73
CA ILE A 411 6.12 15.38 22.76
C ILE A 411 7.35 15.03 23.62
N PRO A 412 7.81 13.77 23.68
CA PRO A 412 9.04 13.46 24.42
C PRO A 412 10.18 14.30 23.83
N PRO A 413 11.02 14.95 24.66
CA PRO A 413 12.09 15.81 24.18
C PRO A 413 12.98 14.99 23.26
N ARG A 414 13.14 15.47 22.01
CA ARG A 414 13.90 14.80 20.95
C ARG A 414 15.29 14.45 21.51
N PRO A 415 15.69 13.17 21.61
CA PRO A 415 16.88 12.79 22.35
C PRO A 415 18.09 13.50 21.76
N GLN A 416 18.79 14.26 22.61
CA GLN A 416 20.02 14.94 22.20
C GLN A 416 21.03 13.87 21.78
N LYS A 417 21.51 13.95 20.53
CA LYS A 417 22.47 12.99 19.99
C LYS A 417 23.83 13.20 20.64
N ALA A 418 24.08 12.54 21.78
CA ALA A 418 25.43 12.29 22.24
C ALA A 418 26.19 11.53 21.15
N ALA A 419 27.26 12.12 20.63
CA ALA A 419 27.97 11.62 19.46
C ALA A 419 28.95 10.49 19.83
N VAL A 420 28.41 9.34 20.25
CA VAL A 420 29.21 8.13 20.46
C VAL A 420 29.65 7.59 19.10
N HIS A 421 30.92 7.79 18.75
CA HIS A 421 31.49 7.29 17.51
C HIS A 421 31.75 5.78 17.59
N ILE A 422 30.74 4.98 17.23
CA ILE A 422 30.88 3.54 17.05
C ILE A 422 31.46 3.28 15.64
N PRO A 423 32.63 2.62 15.50
CA PRO A 423 33.19 2.30 14.19
C PRO A 423 32.27 1.33 13.43
N LYS A 424 31.90 1.69 12.20
CA LYS A 424 30.97 0.92 11.36
C LYS A 424 31.61 -0.37 10.85
N ARG A 425 31.49 -1.47 11.60
CA ARG A 425 31.76 -2.82 11.05
C ARG A 425 30.71 -3.15 10.00
N ALA A 426 31.09 -3.08 8.72
CA ALA A 426 30.19 -3.28 7.60
C ALA A 426 29.61 -4.71 7.56
N LYS A 427 28.31 -4.86 7.82
CA LYS A 427 27.57 -6.11 7.55
C LYS A 427 27.14 -6.11 6.08
N LYS A 428 27.55 -7.12 5.31
CA LYS A 428 27.29 -7.26 3.86
C LYS A 428 25.82 -7.63 3.51
N ASN A 429 24.84 -7.10 4.26
CA ASN A 429 23.42 -7.35 4.00
C ASN A 429 22.75 -6.04 3.53
N ARG A 430 22.40 -5.99 2.25
CA ARG A 430 21.81 -4.82 1.58
C ARG A 430 20.33 -4.66 1.96
N ALA A 431 20.07 -3.92 3.03
CA ALA A 431 18.70 -3.48 3.37
C ALA A 431 18.08 -2.68 2.22
N VAL A 432 16.78 -2.84 2.00
CA VAL A 432 16.04 -2.13 0.94
C VAL A 432 15.12 -1.10 1.59
N GLU A 433 15.57 0.15 1.54
CA GLU A 433 14.84 1.32 2.05
C GLU A 433 14.36 2.18 0.87
N ILE A 434 13.06 2.46 0.83
CA ILE A 434 12.42 3.35 -0.14
C ILE A 434 11.97 4.60 0.61
N VAL A 435 12.63 5.73 0.36
CA VAL A 435 12.25 7.04 0.91
C VAL A 435 11.72 7.92 -0.21
N PHE A 436 10.57 8.54 -0.01
CA PHE A 436 10.08 9.63 -0.86
C PHE A 436 10.78 10.95 -0.49
N ASP A 437 11.85 11.33 -1.19
CA ASP A 437 12.44 12.67 -1.06
C ASP A 437 11.75 13.67 -2.02
N PRO A 438 11.21 14.80 -1.52
CA PRO A 438 10.65 15.86 -2.38
C PRO A 438 11.66 16.47 -3.37
N SER A 439 12.95 16.45 -3.05
CA SER A 439 14.05 16.98 -3.87
C SER A 439 14.29 16.11 -5.10
N ASP A 440 14.37 14.79 -4.90
CA ASP A 440 14.50 13.81 -5.98
C ASP A 440 13.25 13.79 -6.86
N HIS A 441 12.06 14.01 -6.28
CA HIS A 441 10.84 14.21 -7.06
C HIS A 441 10.90 15.47 -7.95
N ILE A 442 11.60 16.54 -7.54
CA ILE A 442 11.78 17.74 -8.35
C ILE A 442 12.81 17.54 -9.48
N ASP A 443 13.96 16.90 -9.27
CA ASP A 443 14.85 16.52 -10.40
C ASP A 443 14.21 15.41 -11.26
N TYR A 444 13.35 14.55 -10.70
CA TYR A 444 12.52 13.66 -11.51
C TYR A 444 11.60 14.46 -12.44
N LEU A 445 10.85 15.44 -11.96
CA LEU A 445 9.96 16.23 -12.83
C LEU A 445 10.74 17.12 -13.84
N THR A 446 11.87 17.69 -13.46
CA THR A 446 12.62 18.66 -14.30
C THR A 446 13.72 18.04 -15.17
N GLY A 447 14.39 16.99 -14.70
CA GLY A 447 15.55 16.34 -15.33
C GLY A 447 15.26 15.45 -16.56
N PHE A 448 14.10 15.60 -17.20
CA PHE A 448 13.68 14.74 -18.33
C PHE A 448 14.71 14.70 -19.47
N HIS A 449 15.39 15.83 -19.75
CA HIS A 449 16.44 15.89 -20.76
C HIS A 449 17.67 15.04 -20.38
N LYS A 450 18.16 15.15 -19.13
CA LYS A 450 19.28 14.33 -18.61
C LYS A 450 18.95 12.83 -18.75
N ARG A 451 17.76 12.41 -18.29
CA ARG A 451 17.34 11.00 -18.37
C ARG A 451 16.97 10.52 -19.78
N LYS A 452 16.79 11.41 -20.75
CA LYS A 452 16.70 11.06 -22.18
C LYS A 452 18.08 10.87 -22.81
N GLN A 453 19.09 11.63 -22.37
CA GLN A 453 20.50 11.41 -22.77
C GLN A 453 21.06 10.13 -22.13
N GLN A 454 20.83 9.91 -20.83
CA GLN A 454 21.31 8.73 -20.11
C GLN A 454 20.79 7.42 -20.73
N ARG A 455 19.48 7.29 -20.97
CA ARG A 455 18.91 6.10 -21.63
C ARG A 455 19.46 5.85 -23.04
N ARG A 456 19.86 6.91 -23.77
CA ARG A 456 20.55 6.75 -25.07
C ARG A 456 21.96 6.20 -24.89
N LYS A 457 22.71 6.67 -23.88
CA LYS A 457 24.05 6.15 -23.56
C LYS A 457 24.01 4.70 -23.08
N GLU A 458 23.04 4.36 -22.23
CA GLU A 458 22.81 3.00 -21.73
C GLU A 458 22.45 2.03 -22.86
N ALA A 459 21.51 2.40 -23.74
CA ALA A 459 21.16 1.59 -24.92
C ALA A 459 22.36 1.40 -25.88
N LEU A 460 23.17 2.45 -26.10
CA LEU A 460 24.37 2.35 -26.93
C LEU A 460 25.40 1.37 -26.33
N ALA A 461 25.64 1.46 -25.02
CA ALA A 461 26.55 0.55 -24.31
C ALA A 461 26.03 -0.89 -24.29
N GLN A 462 24.71 -1.09 -24.25
CA GLN A 462 24.09 -2.41 -24.30
C GLN A 462 24.24 -3.05 -25.69
N LEU A 463 24.05 -2.29 -26.77
CA LEU A 463 24.34 -2.73 -28.14
C LEU A 463 25.83 -3.04 -28.34
N GLN A 464 26.74 -2.19 -27.84
CA GLN A 464 28.18 -2.44 -27.88
C GLN A 464 28.58 -3.72 -27.12
N LYS A 465 27.89 -4.05 -26.03
CA LYS A 465 28.10 -5.30 -25.30
C LYS A 465 27.60 -6.52 -26.08
N GLN A 466 26.46 -6.43 -26.76
CA GLN A 466 25.95 -7.49 -27.64
C GLN A 466 26.91 -7.75 -28.81
N ALA A 467 27.32 -6.70 -29.53
CA ALA A 467 28.32 -6.80 -30.61
C ALA A 467 29.74 -7.17 -30.15
N LYS A 468 30.00 -7.26 -28.84
CA LYS A 468 31.23 -7.87 -28.28
C LYS A 468 31.03 -9.35 -27.92
N ALA A 469 29.81 -9.78 -27.60
CA ALA A 469 29.48 -11.18 -27.42
C ALA A 469 29.51 -11.92 -28.78
N GLU A 470 28.77 -11.43 -29.78
CA GLU A 470 28.71 -12.05 -31.12
C GLU A 470 30.12 -12.24 -31.73
N ARG A 471 30.99 -11.24 -31.63
CA ARG A 471 32.40 -11.32 -32.09
C ARG A 471 33.27 -12.28 -31.28
N ASN A 472 32.91 -12.61 -30.04
CA ASN A 472 33.58 -13.66 -29.27
C ASN A 472 33.03 -15.05 -29.66
N ASP A 473 31.74 -15.15 -29.90
CA ASP A 473 31.06 -16.40 -30.30
C ASP A 473 31.55 -16.83 -31.70
N GLU A 474 31.61 -15.93 -32.67
CA GLU A 474 32.27 -16.16 -33.98
C GLU A 474 33.71 -16.67 -33.85
N ARG A 475 34.47 -16.14 -32.88
CA ARG A 475 35.86 -16.55 -32.63
C ARG A 475 35.93 -17.94 -31.99
N ALA A 476 34.95 -18.31 -31.17
CA ALA A 476 34.84 -19.65 -30.63
C ALA A 476 34.47 -20.67 -31.73
N GLU A 477 33.49 -20.34 -32.60
CA GLU A 477 33.12 -21.19 -33.74
C GLU A 477 34.29 -21.42 -34.70
N ARG A 478 35.04 -20.36 -35.08
CA ARG A 478 36.22 -20.51 -35.95
C ARG A 478 37.31 -21.38 -35.31
N ARG A 479 37.52 -21.30 -33.99
CA ARG A 479 38.45 -22.17 -33.25
C ARG A 479 37.97 -23.63 -33.22
N ALA A 480 36.68 -23.86 -32.99
CA ALA A 480 36.09 -25.20 -33.00
C ALA A 480 36.16 -25.84 -34.40
N ALA A 481 35.88 -25.08 -35.46
CA ALA A 481 35.99 -25.54 -36.85
C ALA A 481 37.45 -25.86 -37.25
N LEU A 482 38.41 -25.03 -36.84
CA LEU A 482 39.83 -25.30 -37.06
C LEU A 482 40.27 -26.58 -36.34
N LYS A 483 39.90 -26.76 -35.06
CA LYS A 483 40.20 -27.98 -34.32
C LYS A 483 39.57 -29.22 -34.98
N ALA A 484 38.29 -29.17 -35.34
CA ALA A 484 37.63 -30.28 -36.02
C ALA A 484 38.27 -30.65 -37.38
N SER A 485 38.91 -29.68 -38.06
CA SER A 485 39.69 -29.93 -39.28
C SER A 485 41.04 -30.58 -38.99
N LEU A 486 41.70 -30.26 -37.87
CA LEU A 486 42.94 -30.91 -37.44
C LEU A 486 42.65 -32.34 -36.97
N ASP A 487 41.68 -32.50 -36.07
CA ASP A 487 41.17 -33.80 -35.59
C ASP A 487 40.76 -34.74 -36.77
N ALA A 488 40.43 -34.20 -37.95
CA ALA A 488 40.09 -34.96 -39.16
C ALA A 488 41.30 -35.27 -40.06
N LEU A 489 42.35 -34.45 -40.02
CA LEU A 489 43.63 -34.72 -40.69
C LEU A 489 44.42 -35.78 -39.93
N ASP A 490 44.45 -35.73 -38.59
CA ASP A 490 45.19 -36.70 -37.76
C ASP A 490 44.62 -38.11 -37.93
N ARG A 491 43.29 -38.29 -37.84
CA ARG A 491 42.60 -39.56 -38.16
C ARG A 491 42.86 -40.06 -39.58
N ARG A 492 43.23 -39.18 -40.52
CA ARG A 492 43.62 -39.54 -41.89
C ARG A 492 45.10 -39.91 -41.99
N ALA A 493 45.97 -39.33 -41.17
CA ALA A 493 47.37 -39.71 -41.05
C ALA A 493 47.54 -41.09 -40.38
N GLU A 494 46.80 -41.34 -39.29
CA GLU A 494 46.69 -42.65 -38.63
C GLU A 494 46.26 -43.75 -39.63
N ALA A 495 45.22 -43.49 -40.41
CA ALA A 495 44.70 -44.41 -41.43
C ALA A 495 45.67 -44.66 -42.60
N MET A 496 46.74 -43.87 -42.73
CA MET A 496 47.83 -44.07 -43.71
C MET A 496 49.13 -44.58 -43.05
N GLY A 497 49.11 -44.92 -41.75
CA GLY A 497 50.27 -45.43 -41.02
C GLY A 497 51.39 -44.41 -40.79
N VAL A 498 51.10 -43.12 -40.92
CA VAL A 498 52.06 -42.04 -40.67
C VAL A 498 52.02 -41.68 -39.18
N PRO A 499 53.16 -41.67 -38.46
CA PRO A 499 53.17 -41.34 -37.04
C PRO A 499 52.79 -39.86 -36.83
N VAL A 500 51.68 -39.64 -36.12
CA VAL A 500 51.27 -38.31 -35.66
C VAL A 500 52.18 -37.89 -34.50
N ILE A 501 52.80 -36.72 -34.62
CA ILE A 501 53.60 -36.13 -33.54
C ILE A 501 52.67 -35.25 -32.70
N SER A 502 52.33 -35.70 -31.50
CA SER A 502 51.60 -34.91 -30.51
C SER A 502 52.50 -33.78 -29.98
N ILE A 503 52.22 -32.55 -30.39
CA ILE A 503 52.79 -31.35 -29.77
C ILE A 503 51.82 -30.92 -28.66
N ASP A 504 52.14 -31.30 -27.41
CA ASP A 504 51.40 -30.90 -26.21
C ASP A 504 51.72 -29.44 -25.83
N ASP A 505 51.29 -28.49 -26.66
CA ASP A 505 51.36 -27.06 -26.37
C ASP A 505 50.25 -26.66 -25.37
N GLU A 506 50.51 -26.89 -24.08
CA GLU A 506 50.00 -25.98 -23.04
C GLU A 506 50.44 -24.55 -23.41
N PRO A 507 49.55 -23.54 -23.37
CA PRO A 507 49.90 -22.20 -23.83
C PRO A 507 50.84 -21.50 -22.83
N GLU A 508 52.15 -21.68 -23.01
CA GLU A 508 53.15 -20.91 -22.28
C GLU A 508 52.88 -19.41 -22.41
N GLU A 509 53.05 -18.70 -21.29
CA GLU A 509 52.81 -17.28 -21.18
C GLU A 509 53.80 -16.50 -22.08
N VAL A 510 53.28 -15.91 -23.16
CA VAL A 510 54.06 -15.20 -24.18
C VAL A 510 54.71 -13.96 -23.58
N LYS A 511 55.91 -14.13 -23.03
CA LYS A 511 56.78 -13.04 -22.55
C LYS A 511 57.13 -12.13 -23.73
N GLU A 512 57.18 -10.83 -23.46
CA GLU A 512 57.52 -9.82 -24.45
C GLU A 512 58.87 -10.11 -25.11
N ILE A 513 58.89 -10.14 -26.45
CA ILE A 513 60.13 -10.30 -27.22
C ILE A 513 60.92 -8.99 -27.13
N GLN A 514 61.86 -8.93 -26.20
CA GLN A 514 62.82 -7.83 -26.11
C GLN A 514 63.63 -7.74 -27.41
N GLN A 515 63.82 -6.51 -27.91
CA GLN A 515 64.65 -6.27 -29.09
C GLN A 515 66.11 -6.62 -28.80
N GLY A 516 66.57 -7.77 -29.30
CA GLY A 516 67.97 -8.17 -29.23
C GLY A 516 68.85 -7.28 -30.11
N ALA A 517 69.97 -6.80 -29.55
CA ALA A 517 70.98 -6.08 -30.31
C ALA A 517 71.57 -6.97 -31.43
N PRO A 518 71.93 -6.39 -32.60
CA PRO A 518 72.39 -7.15 -33.76
C PRO A 518 73.67 -7.93 -33.44
N LYS A 519 73.71 -9.20 -33.86
CA LYS A 519 74.94 -10.01 -33.83
C LYS A 519 75.66 -9.90 -35.17
N VAL A 520 76.96 -9.64 -35.08
CA VAL A 520 77.89 -9.63 -36.21
C VAL A 520 78.68 -10.93 -36.19
N TYR A 521 78.80 -11.56 -37.35
CA TYR A 521 79.62 -12.74 -37.59
C TYR A 521 80.70 -12.36 -38.61
N ASP A 522 81.95 -12.78 -38.36
CA ASP A 522 83.06 -12.63 -39.29
C ASP A 522 83.71 -13.99 -39.49
N GLU A 523 83.54 -14.54 -40.69
CA GLU A 523 84.36 -15.63 -41.19
C GLU A 523 85.05 -15.19 -42.48
N ARG A 524 86.39 -15.33 -42.49
CA ARG A 524 87.23 -15.19 -43.70
C ARG A 524 87.01 -13.87 -44.46
N GLY A 525 86.75 -12.77 -43.75
CA GLY A 525 86.77 -11.41 -44.30
C GLY A 525 85.45 -10.95 -44.91
N VAL A 526 84.33 -11.64 -44.64
CA VAL A 526 82.99 -11.19 -45.03
C VAL A 526 82.16 -10.93 -43.78
N GLN A 527 82.14 -9.67 -43.35
CA GLN A 527 81.42 -9.24 -42.15
C GLN A 527 79.90 -9.26 -42.38
N SER A 528 79.20 -10.16 -41.68
CA SER A 528 77.77 -10.41 -41.83
C SER A 528 76.99 -9.94 -40.60
N THR A 529 76.06 -9.01 -40.79
CA THR A 529 75.21 -8.47 -39.70
C THR A 529 73.78 -8.96 -39.86
N VAL A 530 73.25 -9.66 -38.84
CA VAL A 530 71.87 -10.17 -38.86
C VAL A 530 70.99 -9.29 -37.97
N THR A 531 69.97 -8.68 -38.58
CA THR A 531 68.95 -7.87 -37.90
C THR A 531 67.58 -8.54 -38.05
N VAL A 532 66.95 -8.91 -36.94
CA VAL A 532 65.60 -9.50 -36.94
C VAL A 532 64.57 -8.39 -36.69
N SER A 533 63.86 -8.00 -37.74
CA SER A 533 62.74 -7.05 -37.67
C SER A 533 61.42 -7.77 -37.92
N ALA A 534 60.50 -7.73 -36.96
CA ALA A 534 59.15 -8.24 -37.15
C ALA A 534 58.37 -7.35 -38.13
N LEU A 535 57.73 -7.94 -39.15
CA LEU A 535 56.77 -7.22 -40.00
C LEU A 535 55.46 -7.02 -39.24
N ALA A 536 55.19 -5.79 -38.84
CA ALA A 536 53.87 -5.40 -38.38
C ALA A 536 52.92 -5.29 -39.59
N LEU A 537 51.95 -6.21 -39.69
CA LEU A 537 50.78 -6.01 -40.55
C LEU A 537 49.85 -5.00 -39.87
N HIS A 538 49.71 -3.81 -40.46
CA HIS A 538 48.77 -2.81 -39.96
C HIS A 538 47.32 -3.28 -40.08
N SER A 539 46.60 -3.27 -38.96
CA SER A 539 45.13 -3.24 -38.93
C SER A 539 44.69 -2.29 -37.83
N ASP A 540 44.35 -1.07 -38.24
CA ASP A 540 43.72 0.06 -37.54
C ASP A 540 43.53 -0.04 -36.01
N GLU A 541 44.25 0.81 -35.29
CA GLU A 541 44.03 1.10 -33.87
C GLU A 541 42.74 1.92 -33.65
N ASP A 542 42.03 1.68 -32.55
CA ASP A 542 41.53 2.77 -31.70
C ASP A 542 41.41 2.30 -30.23
N ASP A 543 41.49 3.25 -29.30
CA ASP A 543 41.93 3.06 -27.91
C ASP A 543 40.82 2.70 -26.89
N GLY A 544 41.22 2.17 -25.72
CA GLY A 544 40.41 2.19 -24.50
C GLY A 544 40.47 0.93 -23.62
N GLY A 545 41.62 0.65 -22.97
CA GLY A 545 41.82 -0.55 -22.14
C GLY A 545 42.46 -0.30 -20.77
N SER A 546 41.70 0.16 -19.77
CA SER A 546 42.20 0.39 -18.41
C SER A 546 42.48 -0.89 -17.60
N GLY A 547 43.67 -1.01 -17.00
CA GLY A 547 44.01 -2.02 -15.99
C GLY A 547 44.33 -1.37 -14.63
N SER A 548 44.09 -2.11 -13.53
CA SER A 548 44.25 -1.63 -12.15
C SER A 548 45.18 -2.54 -11.33
N GLY A 549 46.09 -1.94 -10.57
CA GLY A 549 46.90 -2.61 -9.53
C GLY A 549 47.18 -1.62 -8.39
N GLU A 550 47.37 -2.14 -7.18
CA GLU A 550 47.62 -1.37 -5.96
C GLU A 550 49.12 -1.42 -5.55
N ASP A 551 49.52 -0.44 -4.75
CA ASP A 551 50.70 -0.38 -3.86
C ASP A 551 52.11 -0.70 -4.42
N ASP A 552 52.91 0.35 -4.62
CA ASP A 552 54.18 0.52 -3.87
C ASP A 552 54.72 1.98 -3.98
N GLU A 553 55.42 2.46 -2.95
CA GLU A 553 56.23 3.70 -2.98
C GLU A 553 57.68 3.33 -2.62
N PRO A 554 58.73 3.96 -3.22
CA PRO A 554 59.15 5.25 -2.65
C PRO A 554 59.85 6.25 -3.61
N ALA A 555 60.06 7.47 -3.08
CA ALA A 555 61.24 8.33 -3.30
C ALA A 555 61.53 8.96 -4.71
N ALA A 556 60.81 10.05 -4.99
CA ALA A 556 61.34 11.39 -5.38
C ALA A 556 62.70 11.56 -6.12
N LEU A 557 62.70 12.35 -7.23
CA LEU A 557 63.36 13.68 -7.34
C LEU A 557 63.43 14.25 -8.79
N LYS A 558 62.98 15.52 -8.99
CA LYS A 558 63.42 16.53 -10.01
C LYS A 558 63.23 16.21 -11.51
N ALA A 559 62.94 17.15 -12.43
CA ALA A 559 62.58 18.57 -12.35
C ALA A 559 61.74 19.01 -13.58
N ALA A 560 61.19 20.24 -13.57
CA ALA A 560 60.28 20.82 -14.57
C ALA A 560 61.04 21.72 -15.61
N PRO A 561 60.40 22.61 -16.42
CA PRO A 561 59.00 22.77 -16.85
C PRO A 561 58.80 23.07 -18.37
N LYS A 562 57.53 23.10 -18.85
CA LYS A 562 56.90 24.18 -19.70
C LYS A 562 55.65 23.70 -20.47
N LEU A 563 54.44 24.18 -20.13
CA LEU A 563 53.31 24.28 -21.10
C LEU A 563 52.08 25.15 -20.68
N GLU A 564 52.19 26.10 -19.75
CA GLU A 564 51.00 26.89 -19.32
C GLU A 564 50.54 27.99 -20.30
N ALA A 565 51.42 28.52 -21.15
CA ALA A 565 51.15 29.73 -21.96
C ALA A 565 49.91 29.58 -22.87
N ALA A 566 49.78 28.45 -23.58
CA ALA A 566 48.71 28.21 -24.56
C ALA A 566 47.29 28.14 -23.94
N SER A 567 47.18 27.86 -22.64
CA SER A 567 45.89 27.74 -21.94
C SER A 567 45.21 29.10 -21.73
N GLN A 568 46.00 30.17 -21.56
CA GLN A 568 45.49 31.48 -21.20
C GLN A 568 44.95 32.29 -22.40
N GLU A 569 45.54 32.15 -23.59
CA GLU A 569 45.03 32.83 -24.79
C GLU A 569 43.67 32.28 -25.26
N ARG A 570 43.50 30.95 -25.31
CA ARG A 570 42.21 30.32 -25.65
C ARG A 570 41.08 30.76 -24.70
N LYS A 571 41.39 31.01 -23.42
CA LYS A 571 40.45 31.56 -22.41
C LYS A 571 40.17 33.06 -22.56
N LYS A 572 41.05 33.83 -23.20
CA LYS A 572 40.82 35.24 -23.56
C LYS A 572 39.96 35.38 -24.83
N MET A 573 40.27 34.64 -25.89
CA MET A 573 39.51 34.69 -27.16
C MET A 573 38.02 34.29 -26.98
N THR A 574 37.76 33.24 -26.21
CA THR A 574 36.39 32.75 -25.95
C THR A 574 35.53 33.76 -25.17
N LYS A 575 36.09 34.48 -24.19
CA LYS A 575 35.38 35.58 -23.50
C LYS A 575 35.09 36.77 -24.42
N ALA A 576 35.98 37.09 -25.37
CA ALA A 576 35.74 38.15 -26.34
C ALA A 576 34.56 37.81 -27.26
N ALA A 577 34.53 36.61 -27.84
CA ALA A 577 33.44 36.13 -28.70
C ALA A 577 32.07 36.17 -28.01
N HIS A 578 32.00 35.71 -26.75
CA HIS A 578 30.76 35.69 -25.97
C HIS A 578 30.21 37.12 -25.69
N LYS A 579 31.10 38.09 -25.44
CA LYS A 579 30.73 39.49 -25.20
C LYS A 579 30.24 40.20 -26.47
N THR A 580 30.71 39.78 -27.65
CA THR A 580 30.20 40.24 -28.94
C THR A 580 28.80 39.70 -29.23
N LEU A 581 28.57 38.39 -29.03
CA LEU A 581 27.24 37.76 -29.26
C LEU A 581 26.13 38.37 -28.39
N GLN A 582 26.40 38.65 -27.11
CA GLN A 582 25.42 39.32 -26.24
C GLN A 582 25.07 40.74 -26.71
N ARG A 583 26.03 41.49 -27.27
CA ARG A 583 25.79 42.81 -27.87
C ARG A 583 24.90 42.72 -29.12
N THR A 584 25.06 41.69 -29.95
CA THR A 584 24.20 41.49 -31.13
C THR A 584 22.76 41.14 -30.71
N TYR A 585 22.59 40.29 -29.68
CA TYR A 585 21.27 39.86 -29.21
C TYR A 585 20.40 41.03 -28.70
N HIS A 586 20.96 41.90 -27.85
CA HIS A 586 20.26 43.12 -27.39
C HIS A 586 20.00 44.14 -28.51
N LYS A 587 20.81 44.18 -29.57
CA LYS A 587 20.62 45.11 -30.70
C LYS A 587 19.48 44.71 -31.65
N ILE A 588 18.93 43.49 -31.53
CA ILE A 588 17.83 42.99 -32.38
C ILE A 588 16.48 42.96 -31.63
N HIS A 589 16.48 42.83 -30.29
CA HIS A 589 15.26 42.66 -29.48
C HIS A 589 15.00 43.79 -28.46
N GLY A 590 15.71 44.92 -28.55
CA GLY A 590 15.63 46.01 -27.56
C GLY A 590 15.65 47.41 -28.18
N GLY A 591 14.56 47.81 -28.84
CA GLY A 591 14.42 49.17 -29.38
C GLY A 591 13.14 49.40 -30.19
N GLY A 592 12.10 49.93 -29.55
CA GLY A 592 10.83 50.25 -30.22
C GLY A 592 9.81 50.87 -29.27
N GLY A 593 9.89 52.19 -29.05
CA GLY A 593 8.97 52.89 -28.14
C GLY A 593 8.93 54.41 -28.28
N SER A 594 7.81 54.91 -28.78
CA SER A 594 7.32 56.31 -28.68
C SER A 594 5.92 56.38 -29.30
N GLY A 595 4.92 57.12 -28.80
CA GLY A 595 4.83 57.86 -27.53
C GLY A 595 3.91 59.10 -27.64
N ILE A 596 3.18 59.43 -26.57
CA ILE A 596 2.48 60.74 -26.34
C ILE A 596 1.20 60.91 -27.22
N ALA A 597 0.09 61.56 -26.85
CA ALA A 597 -0.23 62.53 -25.79
C ALA A 597 -1.54 62.24 -24.99
N LYS A 598 -1.91 63.15 -24.07
CA LYS A 598 -3.12 63.12 -23.22
C LYS A 598 -4.11 64.24 -23.60
N HIS A 599 -5.44 64.03 -23.56
CA HIS A 599 -6.36 64.62 -22.55
C HIS A 599 -7.89 64.66 -22.87
N ARG A 600 -8.67 64.57 -21.77
CA ARG A 600 -9.94 65.27 -21.43
C ARG A 600 -11.31 64.77 -21.97
N ARG A 601 -12.27 64.74 -21.02
CA ARG A 601 -13.75 64.89 -21.12
C ARG A 601 -14.53 63.72 -21.78
N LYS A 602 -15.83 63.51 -21.52
CA LYS A 602 -16.71 63.69 -20.31
C LYS A 602 -18.10 63.08 -20.60
N GLY A 603 -18.58 62.13 -19.80
CA GLY A 603 -20.01 61.84 -19.56
C GLY A 603 -20.86 61.14 -20.65
N ALA A 604 -22.06 60.70 -20.23
CA ALA A 604 -23.19 60.14 -21.00
C ALA A 604 -22.98 58.81 -21.77
N SER A 605 -23.99 57.94 -22.00
CA SER A 605 -25.28 57.73 -21.30
C SER A 605 -25.94 56.40 -21.73
N SER A 606 -26.68 55.77 -20.81
CA SER A 606 -27.89 54.94 -21.01
C SER A 606 -28.09 54.05 -22.26
N ALA A 607 -28.27 52.74 -22.03
CA ALA A 607 -29.32 51.96 -22.70
C ALA A 607 -29.74 50.70 -21.88
N THR A 608 -31.03 50.55 -21.60
CA THR A 608 -31.68 49.30 -21.16
C THR A 608 -33.02 49.17 -21.89
N PRO A 609 -33.50 47.94 -22.18
CA PRO A 609 -34.62 47.39 -21.38
C PRO A 609 -34.42 45.89 -21.07
N SER A 610 -34.95 45.26 -20.01
CA SER A 610 -36.11 45.42 -19.12
C SER A 610 -37.44 44.75 -19.54
N LYS A 611 -37.85 43.74 -18.74
CA LYS A 611 -39.23 43.36 -18.29
C LYS A 611 -39.09 42.12 -17.36
N ARG A 612 -39.49 42.21 -16.07
CA ARG A 612 -40.80 41.86 -15.43
C ARG A 612 -41.06 40.34 -15.35
N SER A 613 -41.62 39.75 -14.28
CA SER A 613 -42.39 40.22 -13.09
C SER A 613 -41.86 39.59 -11.77
N ARG A 614 -41.86 40.23 -10.57
CA ARG A 614 -42.97 40.49 -9.59
C ARG A 614 -43.73 39.21 -9.16
N ASN A 615 -44.06 38.92 -7.89
CA ASN A 615 -44.25 39.73 -6.64
C ASN A 615 -43.24 39.35 -5.51
N ALA A 616 -42.90 40.08 -4.44
CA ALA A 616 -43.61 40.95 -3.47
C ALA A 616 -44.54 40.18 -2.48
N ALA A 617 -44.53 40.36 -1.14
CA ALA A 617 -43.75 41.22 -0.21
C ALA A 617 -43.38 40.41 1.08
N LYS A 618 -43.10 40.88 2.32
CA LYS A 618 -43.15 42.18 3.04
C LYS A 618 -42.09 42.19 4.19
N LYS A 619 -42.30 42.82 5.37
CA LYS A 619 -41.37 42.83 6.53
C LYS A 619 -42.06 42.88 7.92
N ALA A 620 -41.53 42.11 8.86
CA ALA A 620 -41.43 42.24 10.35
C ALA A 620 -42.43 43.08 11.21
N ARG A 621 -42.85 42.51 12.37
CA ARG A 621 -42.88 43.21 13.68
C ARG A 621 -43.11 42.32 14.93
N LYS A 622 -42.46 42.70 16.05
CA LYS A 622 -42.80 42.60 17.49
C LYS A 622 -43.39 41.30 18.13
N SER A 623 -42.56 40.69 18.99
CA SER A 623 -42.73 40.48 20.45
C SER A 623 -44.12 40.61 21.14
N ARG A 624 -44.31 39.76 22.19
CA ARG A 624 -45.48 39.56 23.09
C ARG A 624 -46.62 38.73 22.46
N GLY A 625 -47.29 37.81 23.17
CA GLY A 625 -46.96 37.22 24.49
C GLY A 625 -48.19 36.77 25.31
N GLY A 626 -48.22 35.48 25.67
CA GLY A 626 -49.09 34.91 26.71
C GLY A 626 -50.45 34.37 26.25
N LYS A 627 -50.81 33.17 26.77
CA LYS A 627 -52.13 32.50 26.83
C LYS A 627 -52.90 32.33 25.48
N ARG A 628 -53.51 31.19 25.21
CA ARG A 628 -54.15 30.24 26.14
C ARG A 628 -53.89 28.79 25.75
#